data_AF-A0AAD7Z2E2-F1
#
_entry.id   AF-A0AAD7Z2E2-F1
#
_cell.length_a   1.000
_cell.length_b   1.000
_cell.length_c   1.000
_cell.angle_alpha   90.00
_cell.angle_beta   90.00
_cell.angle_gamma   90.00
#
_symmetry.space_group_name_H-M   'P 1'
#
loop_
_entity.id
_entity.type
_entity.pdbx_description
1 polymer ?
#
loop_
_entity_poly.entity_id
_entity_poly.type
_entity_poly.pdbx_seq_one_letter_code
_entity_poly.pdbx_strand_id
1 'polypeptide(L)'
;MTQQKKIMIKKIKADLSKEFTFLKNVFSVMSLPLQMKGENDDNMDIEIVNDNQKSNEDVEMPKRARSIAELEEKLEKIKSQNKFSFKNKLQKKSLSSKMKKKMKKTERLNKTKVKPVVDAPFAEMLKSSAEEKPKVNIAKPVFNNEGKLVFSKFDFANVGKKERVNKAEKDPKKILENLKQQEDRFKQLEEKEDTGKVKEIKEKIAWKNVLQKAEGQKIKDDPILLKKSIKKMDQKKKQSKKQWDTRIQNVAQKKDERQKKRTENIAKKKKEKKSKIIKTSVKRGRVVI
;
A
#
# COMPACT_ATOMS: atom_id res chain seq x y z
N MET A 1 24.25 9.64 57.69
CA MET A 1 24.12 8.96 56.36
C MET A 1 23.92 9.88 55.15
N THR A 2 23.70 11.19 55.30
CA THR A 2 23.31 12.09 54.20
C THR A 2 24.48 12.75 53.46
N GLN A 3 25.63 12.94 54.12
CA GLN A 3 26.78 13.65 53.54
C GLN A 3 27.59 12.77 52.56
N GLN A 4 27.84 11.50 52.91
CA GLN A 4 28.52 10.55 52.01
C GLN A 4 27.75 10.34 50.69
N LYS A 5 26.41 10.26 50.74
CA LYS A 5 25.58 10.17 49.53
C LYS A 5 25.71 11.41 48.64
N LYS A 6 25.77 12.62 49.23
CA LYS A 6 25.99 13.87 48.48
C LYS A 6 27.36 13.89 47.79
N ILE A 7 28.41 13.38 48.45
CA ILE A 7 29.76 13.29 47.88
C ILE A 7 29.78 12.30 46.69
N MET A 8 29.13 11.14 46.84
CA MET A 8 29.01 10.15 45.75
C MET A 8 28.25 10.72 44.54
N ILE A 9 27.13 11.42 44.75
CA ILE A 9 26.37 12.05 43.66
C ILE A 9 27.19 13.12 42.94
N LYS A 10 27.98 13.93 43.67
CA LYS A 10 28.89 14.91 43.06
C LYS A 10 29.96 14.24 42.19
N LYS A 11 30.54 13.13 42.66
CA LYS A 11 31.51 12.35 41.89
C LYS A 11 30.90 11.76 40.62
N ILE A 12 29.72 11.15 40.72
CA ILE A 12 28.97 10.61 39.57
C ILE A 12 28.64 11.72 38.55
N LYS A 13 28.24 12.90 39.03
CA LYS A 13 27.94 14.04 38.15
C LYS A 13 29.20 14.53 37.42
N ALA A 14 30.35 14.55 38.09
CA ALA A 14 31.62 14.90 37.48
C ALA A 14 32.02 13.88 36.41
N ASP A 15 31.87 12.59 36.69
CA ASP A 15 32.21 11.54 35.73
C ASP A 15 31.25 11.54 34.52
N LEU A 16 29.95 11.71 34.72
CA LEU A 16 28.98 11.91 33.63
C LEU A 16 29.31 13.13 32.76
N SER A 17 29.78 14.22 33.36
CA SER A 17 30.16 15.42 32.60
C SER A 17 31.40 15.18 31.72
N LYS A 18 32.37 14.39 32.20
CA LYS A 18 33.55 14.00 31.42
C LYS A 18 33.16 13.12 30.24
N GLU A 19 32.33 12.10 30.49
CA GLU A 19 31.81 11.22 29.44
C GLU A 19 31.00 11.99 28.39
N PHE A 20 30.17 12.94 28.81
CA PHE A 20 29.42 13.81 27.90
C PHE A 20 30.34 14.68 27.03
N THR A 21 31.38 15.28 27.62
CA THR A 21 32.37 16.05 26.85
C THR A 21 33.17 15.17 25.89
N PHE A 22 33.51 13.94 26.29
CA PHE A 22 34.18 12.98 25.43
C PHE A 22 33.31 12.61 24.23
N LEU A 23 32.05 12.22 24.45
CA LEU A 23 31.10 11.90 23.39
C LEU A 23 30.87 13.08 22.44
N LYS A 24 30.74 14.30 22.99
CA LYS A 24 30.59 15.51 22.19
C LYS A 24 31.80 15.72 21.26
N ASN A 25 33.01 15.49 21.76
CA ASN A 25 34.22 15.57 20.94
C ASN A 25 34.27 14.45 19.89
N VAL A 26 33.96 13.21 20.26
CA VAL A 26 33.90 12.08 19.31
C VAL A 26 32.90 12.35 18.18
N PHE A 27 31.70 12.84 18.49
CA PHE A 27 30.69 13.16 17.48
C PHE A 27 30.99 14.43 16.67
N SER A 28 31.89 15.30 17.15
CA SER A 28 32.39 16.43 16.34
C SER A 28 33.40 15.98 15.28
N VAL A 29 34.21 14.96 15.58
CA VAL A 29 35.22 14.40 14.67
C VAL A 29 34.60 13.36 13.73
N MET A 30 33.64 12.59 14.24
CA MET A 30 32.90 11.60 13.45
C MET A 30 31.67 12.27 12.84
N SER A 31 31.77 12.66 11.56
CA SER A 31 30.60 13.05 10.78
C SER A 31 29.70 11.83 10.60
N LEU A 32 28.66 11.73 11.44
CA LEU A 32 27.61 10.74 11.23
C LEU A 32 27.00 11.01 9.85
N PRO A 33 26.99 10.02 8.93
CA PRO A 33 26.29 10.21 7.66
C PRO A 33 24.84 10.51 8.00
N LEU A 34 24.37 11.72 7.67
CA LEU A 34 22.94 11.99 7.65
C LEU A 34 22.37 10.95 6.69
N GLN A 35 21.65 9.97 7.22
CA GLN A 35 20.83 9.11 6.41
C GLN A 35 19.90 10.03 5.63
N MET A 36 20.25 10.30 4.37
CA MET A 36 19.31 10.80 3.39
C MET A 36 18.12 9.87 3.49
N LYS A 37 16.98 10.47 3.82
CA LYS A 37 15.70 9.80 4.06
C LYS A 37 15.28 9.09 2.76
N GLY A 38 15.87 7.93 2.52
CA GLY A 38 15.46 6.95 1.55
C GLY A 38 14.15 6.37 2.03
N GLU A 39 13.18 6.37 1.12
CA GLU A 39 11.86 5.81 1.30
C GLU A 39 11.96 4.42 1.96
N ASN A 40 11.10 4.19 2.95
CA ASN A 40 10.87 2.97 3.72
C ASN A 40 11.68 2.86 5.02
N ASP A 41 11.13 3.39 6.12
CA ASP A 41 10.72 2.53 7.23
C ASP A 41 9.83 3.32 8.22
N ASP A 42 8.90 2.58 8.79
CA ASP A 42 7.80 3.04 9.64
C ASP A 42 8.28 3.58 11.00
N ASN A 43 7.70 4.73 11.42
CA ASN A 43 7.47 5.16 12.80
C ASN A 43 8.51 4.78 13.88
N MET A 44 9.51 5.64 14.07
CA MET A 44 10.07 5.93 15.40
C MET A 44 10.33 7.43 15.49
N ASP A 45 9.29 8.20 15.84
CA ASP A 45 9.45 9.61 16.22
C ASP A 45 10.13 9.65 17.61
N ILE A 46 11.45 9.77 17.63
CA ILE A 46 12.18 10.30 18.79
C ILE A 46 12.53 11.74 18.44
N GLU A 47 11.63 12.65 18.79
CA GLU A 47 11.93 14.08 18.81
C GLU A 47 12.93 14.35 19.94
N ILE A 48 14.18 14.67 19.58
CA ILE A 48 15.10 15.33 20.51
C ILE A 48 14.69 16.80 20.54
N VAL A 49 13.80 17.13 21.46
CA VAL A 49 13.43 18.52 21.77
C VAL A 49 14.64 19.19 22.42
N ASN A 50 15.28 20.10 21.69
CA ASN A 50 16.26 21.01 22.25
C ASN A 50 15.48 22.18 22.89
N ASP A 51 15.19 22.02 24.17
CA ASP A 51 14.36 22.94 24.95
C ASP A 51 15.18 24.17 25.34
N ASN A 52 15.36 25.12 24.40
CA ASN A 52 15.85 26.44 24.77
C ASN A 52 15.53 27.55 23.75
N GLN A 53 14.25 27.77 23.43
CA GLN A 53 13.76 29.07 22.97
C GLN A 53 12.34 29.32 23.49
N LYS A 54 12.24 30.15 24.54
CA LYS A 54 10.98 30.82 24.89
C LYS A 54 10.68 31.88 23.83
N SER A 55 9.74 31.59 22.93
CA SER A 55 9.02 32.61 22.18
C SER A 55 7.54 32.51 22.57
N ASN A 56 7.10 33.47 23.37
CA ASN A 56 5.68 33.71 23.64
C ASN A 56 5.05 34.27 22.37
N GLU A 57 4.48 33.41 21.53
CA GLU A 57 3.41 33.77 20.61
C GLU A 57 2.37 32.64 20.67
N ASP A 58 1.16 32.98 21.11
CA ASP A 58 0.01 32.10 21.07
C ASP A 58 -0.35 31.79 19.60
N VAL A 59 0.32 30.80 19.02
CA VAL A 59 -0.07 30.25 17.72
C VAL A 59 -1.32 29.40 17.96
N GLU A 60 -2.49 30.01 17.87
CA GLU A 60 -3.77 29.29 17.78
C GLU A 60 -3.68 28.28 16.62
N MET A 61 -3.58 27.00 16.97
CA MET A 61 -3.63 25.91 16.00
C MET A 61 -4.93 26.03 15.18
N PRO A 62 -4.88 25.93 13.84
CA PRO A 62 -6.04 26.20 13.01
C PRO A 62 -7.16 25.21 13.34
N LYS A 63 -8.25 25.73 13.91
CA LYS A 63 -9.44 24.97 14.32
C LYS A 63 -9.97 24.16 13.12
N ARG A 64 -10.29 22.89 13.37
CA ARG A 64 -10.83 21.95 12.37
C ARG A 64 -12.22 22.41 11.92
N ALA A 65 -12.44 22.51 10.61
CA ALA A 65 -13.75 22.87 10.04
C ALA A 65 -14.84 21.90 10.54
N ARG A 66 -15.93 22.47 11.07
CA ARG A 66 -17.06 21.77 11.70
C ARG A 66 -18.21 21.56 10.71
N SER A 67 -18.40 22.48 9.76
CA SER A 67 -19.47 22.43 8.73
C SER A 67 -18.95 22.17 7.31
N ILE A 68 -19.86 21.79 6.40
CA ILE A 68 -19.57 21.60 4.95
C ILE A 68 -19.32 22.95 4.28
N ALA A 69 -20.09 23.98 4.64
CA ALA A 69 -19.91 25.34 4.15
C ALA A 69 -18.54 25.92 4.55
N GLU A 70 -18.12 25.72 5.80
CA GLU A 70 -16.78 26.13 6.28
C GLU A 70 -15.63 25.41 5.53
N LEU A 71 -15.86 24.19 5.04
CA LEU A 71 -14.88 23.46 4.23
C LEU A 71 -14.77 24.02 2.81
N GLU A 72 -15.89 24.47 2.25
CA GLU A 72 -15.97 25.08 0.92
C GLU A 72 -15.30 26.45 0.91
N GLU A 73 -15.64 27.30 1.86
CA GLU A 73 -15.04 28.62 2.04
C GLU A 73 -13.51 28.53 2.24
N LYS A 74 -13.04 27.53 3.01
CA LYS A 74 -11.61 27.28 3.19
C LYS A 74 -10.93 26.77 1.93
N LEU A 75 -11.63 25.99 1.10
CA LEU A 75 -11.12 25.55 -0.20
C LEU A 75 -11.02 26.70 -1.19
N GLU A 76 -11.99 27.61 -1.19
CA GLU A 76 -11.99 28.81 -2.03
C GLU A 76 -10.89 29.79 -1.62
N LYS A 77 -10.71 30.03 -0.32
CA LYS A 77 -9.58 30.83 0.21
C LYS A 77 -8.21 30.24 -0.17
N ILE A 78 -8.09 28.91 -0.20
CA ILE A 78 -6.87 28.24 -0.67
C ILE A 78 -6.75 28.31 -2.20
N LYS A 79 -7.87 28.30 -2.95
CA LYS A 79 -7.88 28.42 -4.41
C LYS A 79 -7.51 29.83 -4.91
N SER A 80 -7.92 30.87 -4.18
CA SER A 80 -7.65 32.28 -4.53
C SER A 80 -6.21 32.72 -4.24
N GLN A 81 -5.45 31.95 -3.46
CA GLN A 81 -4.01 32.19 -3.26
C GLN A 81 -3.21 31.75 -4.49
N ASN A 82 -2.83 32.71 -5.34
CA ASN A 82 -2.13 32.48 -6.61
C ASN A 82 -0.71 31.87 -6.48
N LYS A 83 -0.11 31.81 -5.28
CA LYS A 83 1.17 31.12 -5.01
C LYS A 83 0.97 29.96 -4.03
N PHE A 84 0.81 28.74 -4.56
CA PHE A 84 0.64 27.55 -3.73
C PHE A 84 1.98 27.02 -3.19
N SER A 85 2.24 27.23 -1.90
CA SER A 85 3.24 26.45 -1.15
C SER A 85 2.93 24.94 -1.22
N PHE A 86 3.94 24.08 -1.12
CA PHE A 86 3.78 22.62 -1.09
C PHE A 86 2.75 22.17 -0.05
N LYS A 87 2.77 22.81 1.13
CA LYS A 87 1.80 22.61 2.22
C LYS A 87 0.36 22.93 1.77
N ASN A 88 0.17 24.02 1.04
CA ASN A 88 -1.14 24.44 0.51
C ASN A 88 -1.65 23.49 -0.58
N LYS A 89 -0.76 22.95 -1.43
CA LYS A 89 -1.11 21.91 -2.42
C LYS A 89 -1.58 20.62 -1.73
N LEU A 90 -0.90 20.18 -0.67
CA LEU A 90 -1.33 19.02 0.13
C LEU A 90 -2.67 19.26 0.81
N GLN A 91 -2.86 20.44 1.41
CA GLN A 91 -4.12 20.81 2.05
C GLN A 91 -5.27 20.84 1.04
N LYS A 92 -5.09 21.44 -0.15
CA LYS A 92 -6.08 21.43 -1.24
C LYS A 92 -6.45 20.00 -1.67
N LYS A 93 -5.47 19.10 -1.85
CA LYS A 93 -5.72 17.68 -2.18
C LYS A 93 -6.50 16.98 -1.07
N SER A 94 -6.15 17.22 0.19
CA SER A 94 -6.83 16.61 1.34
C SER A 94 -8.29 17.07 1.45
N LEU A 95 -8.55 18.38 1.31
CA LEU A 95 -9.88 18.97 1.43
C LEU A 95 -10.79 18.59 0.25
N SER A 96 -10.26 18.62 -0.99
CA SER A 96 -11.01 18.17 -2.18
C SER A 96 -11.38 16.68 -2.10
N SER A 97 -10.49 15.83 -1.57
CA SER A 97 -10.81 14.41 -1.34
C SER A 97 -11.91 14.22 -0.29
N LYS A 98 -11.92 15.04 0.78
CA LYS A 98 -12.96 15.03 1.81
C LYS A 98 -14.30 15.47 1.24
N MET A 99 -14.33 16.50 0.38
CA MET A 99 -15.54 16.93 -0.34
C MET A 99 -16.12 15.82 -1.21
N LYS A 100 -15.30 15.21 -2.08
CA LYS A 100 -15.76 14.10 -2.93
C LYS A 100 -16.33 12.93 -2.11
N LYS A 101 -15.73 12.62 -0.96
CA LYS A 101 -16.24 11.58 -0.04
C LYS A 101 -17.57 11.96 0.61
N LYS A 102 -17.75 13.23 1.00
CA LYS A 102 -19.01 13.73 1.58
C LYS A 102 -20.12 13.75 0.52
N MET A 103 -19.85 14.23 -0.69
CA MET A 103 -20.78 14.23 -1.83
C MET A 103 -21.21 12.81 -2.21
N LYS A 104 -20.26 11.86 -2.31
CA LYS A 104 -20.60 10.46 -2.58
C LYS A 104 -21.42 9.81 -1.46
N LYS A 105 -21.25 10.26 -0.21
CA LYS A 105 -22.03 9.78 0.94
C LYS A 105 -23.46 10.34 0.91
N THR A 106 -23.64 11.61 0.62
CA THR A 106 -24.98 12.22 0.46
C THR A 106 -25.71 11.63 -0.75
N GLU A 107 -25.02 11.42 -1.87
CA GLU A 107 -25.58 10.77 -3.05
C GLU A 107 -26.04 9.32 -2.77
N ARG A 108 -25.25 8.54 -2.02
CA ARG A 108 -25.66 7.20 -1.58
C ARG A 108 -26.85 7.23 -0.65
N LEU A 109 -26.87 8.16 0.31
CA LEU A 109 -27.99 8.32 1.24
C LEU A 109 -29.28 8.70 0.50
N ASN A 110 -29.18 9.58 -0.50
CA ASN A 110 -30.31 9.97 -1.34
C ASN A 110 -30.77 8.79 -2.21
N LYS A 111 -29.86 8.01 -2.81
CA LYS A 111 -30.22 6.77 -3.54
C LYS A 111 -30.85 5.70 -2.65
N THR A 112 -30.50 5.62 -1.37
CA THR A 112 -31.15 4.70 -0.43
C THR A 112 -32.47 5.20 0.14
N LYS A 113 -32.71 6.53 0.12
CA LYS A 113 -33.98 7.15 0.51
C LYS A 113 -35.00 7.15 -0.64
N VAL A 114 -34.52 7.24 -1.89
CA VAL A 114 -35.31 6.98 -3.10
C VAL A 114 -35.27 5.48 -3.39
N LYS A 115 -35.80 4.68 -2.46
CA LYS A 115 -36.36 3.38 -2.85
C LYS A 115 -37.79 3.70 -3.32
N PRO A 116 -38.17 3.38 -4.56
CA PRO A 116 -39.58 3.37 -4.89
C PRO A 116 -40.21 2.26 -4.04
N VAL A 117 -41.07 2.62 -3.10
CA VAL A 117 -42.09 1.68 -2.62
C VAL A 117 -43.08 1.57 -3.77
N VAL A 118 -42.75 0.71 -4.73
CA VAL A 118 -43.71 0.22 -5.71
C VAL A 118 -44.20 -1.10 -5.17
N ASP A 119 -45.29 -1.01 -4.40
CA ASP A 119 -46.19 -2.14 -4.28
C ASP A 119 -46.72 -2.45 -5.69
N ALA A 120 -46.83 -3.74 -5.97
CA ALA A 120 -47.01 -4.28 -7.32
C ALA A 120 -48.38 -4.06 -8.01
N PRO A 121 -49.41 -3.34 -7.51
CA PRO A 121 -50.67 -3.21 -8.27
C PRO A 121 -50.92 -1.85 -8.95
N PHE A 122 -49.92 -0.95 -9.11
CA PHE A 122 -50.12 0.32 -9.84
C PHE A 122 -49.28 0.48 -11.12
N ALA A 123 -48.31 -0.41 -11.37
CA ALA A 123 -47.44 -0.34 -12.55
C ALA A 123 -48.08 -0.86 -13.85
N GLU A 124 -49.29 -1.42 -13.78
CA GLU A 124 -50.00 -1.98 -14.94
C GLU A 124 -51.01 -1.02 -15.57
N MET A 125 -51.36 0.10 -14.90
CA MET A 125 -52.30 1.10 -15.40
C MET A 125 -51.64 2.28 -16.16
N LEU A 126 -50.30 2.33 -16.20
CA LEU A 126 -49.53 3.40 -16.88
C LEU A 126 -48.83 2.91 -18.16
N LYS A 127 -49.21 1.74 -18.68
CA LYS A 127 -48.67 1.16 -19.93
C LYS A 127 -49.49 1.49 -21.19
N SER A 128 -50.43 2.43 -21.10
CA SER A 128 -51.28 2.87 -22.23
C SER A 128 -51.10 4.36 -22.59
N SER A 129 -49.87 4.89 -22.49
CA SER A 129 -49.52 6.14 -23.15
C SER A 129 -48.15 5.99 -23.80
N ALA A 130 -48.18 5.62 -25.08
CA ALA A 130 -47.03 5.71 -25.96
C ALA A 130 -46.65 7.19 -26.10
N GLU A 131 -45.51 7.57 -25.53
CA GLU A 131 -44.83 8.83 -25.84
C GLU A 131 -43.54 8.54 -26.60
N GLU A 132 -43.43 9.23 -27.74
CA GLU A 132 -42.43 9.07 -28.77
C GLU A 132 -41.03 9.45 -28.26
N LYS A 133 -40.09 8.52 -28.36
CA LYS A 133 -38.66 8.85 -28.21
C LYS A 133 -38.16 9.48 -29.51
N PRO A 134 -37.39 10.57 -29.47
CA PRO A 134 -36.80 11.12 -30.68
C PRO A 134 -35.85 10.09 -31.30
N LYS A 135 -36.08 9.77 -32.57
CA LYS A 135 -35.19 8.94 -33.40
C LYS A 135 -33.86 9.66 -33.57
N VAL A 136 -32.94 9.44 -32.64
CA VAL A 136 -31.52 9.74 -32.88
C VAL A 136 -31.02 8.68 -33.85
N ASN A 137 -30.57 9.11 -35.04
CA ASN A 137 -29.99 8.24 -36.06
C ASN A 137 -28.73 7.58 -35.51
N ILE A 138 -28.86 6.37 -34.96
CA ILE A 138 -27.74 5.54 -34.54
C ILE A 138 -27.10 5.00 -35.81
N ALA A 139 -26.06 5.69 -36.31
CA ALA A 139 -25.25 5.17 -37.40
C ALA A 139 -24.72 3.79 -37.00
N LYS A 140 -24.83 2.82 -37.94
CA LYS A 140 -24.34 1.45 -37.73
C LYS A 140 -22.85 1.51 -37.33
N PRO A 141 -22.42 0.73 -36.34
CA PRO A 141 -21.02 0.71 -35.93
C PRO A 141 -20.13 0.29 -37.11
N VAL A 142 -19.13 1.12 -37.40
CA VAL A 142 -18.14 0.84 -38.45
C VAL A 142 -17.06 -0.05 -37.86
N PHE A 143 -16.81 -1.19 -38.51
CA PHE A 143 -15.76 -2.13 -38.11
C PHE A 143 -14.59 -2.04 -39.09
N ASN A 144 -13.36 -2.09 -38.56
CA ASN A 144 -12.15 -2.23 -39.36
C ASN A 144 -12.05 -3.61 -40.03
N ASN A 145 -11.07 -3.78 -40.91
CA ASN A 145 -10.72 -5.09 -41.51
C ASN A 145 -10.35 -6.16 -40.46
N GLU A 146 -9.97 -5.76 -39.24
CA GLU A 146 -9.73 -6.65 -38.09
C GLU A 146 -11.00 -6.95 -37.26
N GLY A 147 -12.18 -6.51 -37.68
CA GLY A 147 -13.45 -6.71 -36.95
C GLY A 147 -13.59 -5.87 -35.67
N LYS A 148 -12.76 -4.85 -35.49
CA LYS A 148 -12.80 -3.94 -34.33
C LYS A 148 -13.62 -2.70 -34.65
N LEU A 149 -14.47 -2.31 -33.71
CA LEU A 149 -15.33 -1.14 -33.83
C LEU A 149 -14.48 0.14 -33.77
N VAL A 150 -14.56 0.96 -34.81
CA VAL A 150 -13.81 2.21 -34.93
C VAL A 150 -14.76 3.37 -35.15
N PHE A 151 -14.49 4.45 -34.42
CA PHE A 151 -15.32 5.65 -34.35
C PHE A 151 -14.92 6.73 -35.38
N SER A 152 -13.79 6.54 -36.07
CA SER A 152 -13.25 7.45 -37.09
C SER A 152 -13.41 6.88 -38.50
N LYS A 153 -13.47 7.76 -39.53
CA LYS A 153 -13.45 7.35 -40.95
C LYS A 153 -12.11 6.77 -41.41
N PHE A 154 -11.06 6.94 -40.62
CA PHE A 154 -9.70 6.46 -40.93
C PHE A 154 -9.30 5.33 -39.99
N ASP A 155 -8.78 4.24 -40.55
CA ASP A 155 -8.25 3.10 -39.82
C ASP A 155 -6.75 3.29 -39.50
N PHE A 156 -6.44 3.61 -38.25
CA PHE A 156 -5.06 3.69 -37.75
C PHE A 156 -4.58 2.40 -37.07
N ALA A 157 -5.34 1.31 -37.10
CA ALA A 157 -5.03 0.10 -36.32
C ALA A 157 -3.69 -0.55 -36.71
N ASN A 158 -3.20 -0.30 -37.92
CA ASN A 158 -1.94 -0.86 -38.43
C ASN A 158 -0.79 0.15 -38.51
N VAL A 159 -1.05 1.45 -38.33
CA VAL A 159 -0.01 2.48 -38.33
C VAL A 159 0.64 2.52 -36.94
N GLY A 160 1.71 1.74 -36.77
CA GLY A 160 2.55 1.77 -35.55
C GLY A 160 2.60 0.47 -34.73
N LYS A 161 1.92 -0.60 -35.16
CA LYS A 161 2.18 -1.95 -34.62
C LYS A 161 3.51 -2.45 -35.19
N LYS A 162 4.64 -2.05 -34.59
CA LYS A 162 5.88 -2.84 -34.72
C LYS A 162 5.54 -4.24 -34.24
N GLU A 163 5.78 -5.26 -35.08
CA GLU A 163 5.65 -6.64 -34.66
C GLU A 163 6.34 -6.80 -33.30
N ARG A 164 5.60 -7.30 -32.32
CA ARG A 164 6.15 -7.48 -30.98
C ARG A 164 7.18 -8.59 -31.10
N VAL A 165 8.45 -8.21 -31.33
CA VAL A 165 9.59 -9.12 -31.25
C VAL A 165 9.39 -9.90 -29.96
N ASN A 166 9.20 -11.21 -30.09
CA ASN A 166 8.82 -12.08 -28.99
C ASN A 166 9.77 -11.84 -27.84
N LYS A 167 9.25 -11.24 -26.75
CA LYS A 167 10.06 -10.86 -25.60
C LYS A 167 10.70 -12.14 -25.08
N ALA A 168 12.03 -12.18 -25.05
CA ALA A 168 12.79 -13.30 -24.52
C ALA A 168 12.18 -13.77 -23.18
N GLU A 169 12.00 -15.08 -23.03
CA GLU A 169 11.39 -15.67 -21.85
C GLU A 169 12.14 -15.20 -20.60
N LYS A 170 11.43 -14.58 -19.66
CA LYS A 170 12.04 -13.95 -18.47
C LYS A 170 12.11 -14.88 -17.27
N ASP A 171 11.37 -15.98 -17.31
CA ASP A 171 11.20 -16.89 -16.17
C ASP A 171 12.44 -17.78 -16.00
N PRO A 172 13.15 -17.69 -14.86
CA PRO A 172 14.41 -18.40 -14.67
C PRO A 172 14.26 -19.92 -14.64
N LYS A 173 13.05 -20.43 -14.31
CA LYS A 173 12.74 -21.87 -14.36
C LYS A 173 12.72 -22.40 -15.79
N LYS A 174 12.00 -21.69 -16.69
CA LYS A 174 11.92 -22.05 -18.10
C LYS A 174 13.27 -21.94 -18.79
N ILE A 175 14.04 -20.88 -18.51
CA ILE A 175 15.40 -20.73 -19.05
C ILE A 175 16.28 -21.91 -18.61
N LEU A 176 16.21 -22.31 -17.34
CA LEU A 176 16.96 -23.46 -16.84
C LEU A 176 16.52 -24.77 -17.49
N GLU A 177 15.24 -24.94 -17.76
CA GLU A 177 14.70 -26.11 -18.47
C GLU A 177 15.16 -26.14 -19.92
N ASN A 178 15.10 -25.00 -20.63
CA ASN A 178 15.58 -24.87 -21.99
C ASN A 178 17.08 -25.20 -22.10
N LEU A 179 17.90 -24.74 -21.14
CA LEU A 179 19.33 -25.08 -21.08
C LEU A 179 19.55 -26.58 -20.88
N LYS A 180 18.80 -27.22 -19.98
CA LYS A 180 18.87 -28.67 -19.79
C LYS A 180 18.48 -29.43 -21.06
N GLN A 181 17.39 -29.03 -21.70
CA GLN A 181 16.96 -29.65 -22.97
C GLN A 181 18.02 -29.47 -24.06
N GLN A 182 18.72 -28.34 -24.12
CA GLN A 182 19.85 -28.14 -25.03
C GLN A 182 21.03 -29.06 -24.71
N GLU A 183 21.42 -29.17 -23.43
CA GLU A 183 22.46 -30.09 -22.99
C GLU A 183 22.12 -31.55 -23.31
N ASP A 184 20.88 -31.98 -23.07
CA ASP A 184 20.43 -33.34 -23.36
C ASP A 184 20.41 -33.62 -24.86
N ARG A 185 20.04 -32.65 -25.70
CA ARG A 185 20.16 -32.76 -27.16
C ARG A 185 21.62 -32.91 -27.59
N PHE A 186 22.56 -32.20 -26.97
CA PHE A 186 23.98 -32.39 -27.29
C PHE A 186 24.49 -33.76 -26.88
N LYS A 187 24.09 -34.27 -25.70
CA LYS A 187 24.44 -35.63 -25.27
C LYS A 187 23.89 -36.68 -26.24
N GLN A 188 22.63 -36.56 -26.64
CA GLN A 188 22.02 -37.47 -27.63
C GLN A 188 22.72 -37.45 -29.00
N LEU A 189 23.33 -36.33 -29.38
CA LEU A 189 24.11 -36.22 -30.62
C LEU A 189 25.54 -36.77 -30.45
N GLU A 190 26.15 -36.59 -29.28
CA GLU A 190 27.45 -37.18 -28.93
C GLU A 190 27.36 -38.72 -28.87
N GLU A 191 26.29 -39.27 -28.31
CA GLU A 191 26.01 -40.71 -28.24
C GLU A 191 25.83 -41.37 -29.62
N LYS A 192 25.38 -40.61 -30.62
CA LYS A 192 25.15 -41.09 -32.00
C LYS A 192 26.40 -41.00 -32.89
N GLU A 193 27.59 -40.79 -32.32
CA GLU A 193 28.92 -40.71 -32.96
C GLU A 193 29.24 -39.39 -33.71
N ASP A 194 28.39 -38.37 -33.63
CA ASP A 194 28.56 -37.08 -34.33
C ASP A 194 29.36 -36.03 -33.51
N THR A 195 30.45 -36.43 -32.86
CA THR A 195 31.22 -35.54 -31.96
C THR A 195 31.76 -34.28 -32.65
N GLY A 196 32.13 -34.37 -33.93
CA GLY A 196 32.57 -33.23 -34.73
C GLY A 196 31.45 -32.20 -34.94
N LYS A 197 30.26 -32.67 -35.34
CA LYS A 197 29.09 -31.81 -35.57
C LYS A 197 28.65 -31.11 -34.30
N VAL A 198 28.73 -31.78 -33.15
CA VAL A 198 28.38 -31.17 -31.85
C VAL A 198 29.32 -30.02 -31.50
N LYS A 199 30.63 -30.16 -31.75
CA LYS A 199 31.61 -29.07 -31.53
C LYS A 199 31.29 -27.86 -32.40
N GLU A 200 31.03 -28.07 -33.70
CA GLU A 200 30.63 -26.98 -34.61
C GLU A 200 29.33 -26.29 -34.18
N ILE A 201 28.34 -27.05 -33.69
CA ILE A 201 27.07 -26.47 -33.22
C ILE A 201 27.31 -25.64 -31.94
N LYS A 202 28.12 -26.15 -31.00
CA LYS A 202 28.49 -25.41 -29.78
C LYS A 202 29.22 -24.11 -30.13
N GLU A 203 30.15 -24.14 -31.08
CA GLU A 203 30.86 -22.95 -31.57
C GLU A 203 29.91 -21.94 -32.22
N LYS A 204 29.02 -22.40 -33.12
CA LYS A 204 28.00 -21.54 -33.75
C LYS A 204 27.10 -20.86 -32.71
N ILE A 205 26.70 -21.58 -31.66
CA ILE A 205 25.91 -21.02 -30.56
C ILE A 205 26.74 -20.02 -29.74
N ALA A 206 27.99 -20.32 -29.45
CA ALA A 206 28.88 -19.40 -28.74
C ALA A 206 29.04 -18.08 -29.51
N TRP A 207 29.32 -18.13 -30.80
CA TRP A 207 29.43 -16.94 -31.66
C TRP A 207 28.11 -16.16 -31.74
N LYS A 208 26.98 -16.86 -31.89
CA LYS A 208 25.66 -16.22 -31.85
C LYS A 208 25.40 -15.50 -30.52
N ASN A 209 25.78 -16.11 -29.41
CA ASN A 209 25.62 -15.51 -28.08
C ASN A 209 26.53 -14.29 -27.90
N VAL A 210 27.75 -14.32 -28.43
CA VAL A 210 28.66 -13.15 -28.41
C VAL A 210 28.07 -12.01 -29.23
N LEU A 211 27.56 -12.30 -30.45
CA LEU A 211 26.94 -11.29 -31.31
C LEU A 211 25.71 -10.65 -30.65
N GLN A 212 24.83 -11.46 -30.06
CA GLN A 212 23.65 -10.98 -29.34
C GLN A 212 24.02 -10.16 -28.10
N LYS A 213 25.08 -10.53 -27.38
CA LYS A 213 25.59 -9.71 -26.27
C LYS A 213 26.12 -8.36 -26.77
N ALA A 214 26.81 -8.33 -27.92
CA ALA A 214 27.29 -7.09 -28.55
C ALA A 214 26.14 -6.19 -29.04
N GLU A 215 25.06 -6.79 -29.54
CA GLU A 215 23.81 -6.08 -29.88
C GLU A 215 23.12 -5.46 -28.63
N GLY A 216 23.52 -5.88 -27.43
CA GLY A 216 22.96 -5.40 -26.16
C GLY A 216 21.86 -6.30 -25.59
N GLN A 217 21.63 -7.48 -26.18
CA GLN A 217 20.68 -8.46 -25.65
C GLN A 217 21.25 -9.12 -24.38
N LYS A 218 20.47 -9.09 -23.30
CA LYS A 218 20.84 -9.71 -22.01
C LYS A 218 20.56 -11.21 -22.02
N ILE A 219 21.56 -11.99 -22.40
CA ILE A 219 21.51 -13.44 -22.42
C ILE A 219 21.76 -14.01 -21.00
N LYS A 220 21.00 -15.04 -20.61
CA LYS A 220 21.00 -15.61 -19.25
C LYS A 220 21.28 -17.11 -19.27
N ASP A 221 22.52 -17.50 -19.58
CA ASP A 221 22.85 -18.91 -19.81
C ASP A 221 23.46 -19.61 -18.59
N ASP A 222 23.76 -18.89 -17.51
CA ASP A 222 24.47 -19.47 -16.34
C ASP A 222 23.53 -20.30 -15.44
N PRO A 223 23.67 -21.64 -15.37
CA PRO A 223 22.75 -22.50 -14.63
C PRO A 223 22.82 -22.26 -13.12
N ILE A 224 23.99 -21.89 -12.59
CA ILE A 224 24.19 -21.60 -11.17
C ILE A 224 23.45 -20.32 -10.77
N LEU A 225 23.53 -19.27 -11.59
CA LEU A 225 22.84 -18.00 -11.31
C LEU A 225 21.32 -18.15 -11.46
N LEU A 226 20.85 -18.93 -12.43
CA LEU A 226 19.44 -19.25 -12.60
C LEU A 226 18.90 -20.01 -11.37
N LYS A 227 19.60 -21.03 -10.88
CA LYS A 227 19.24 -21.75 -9.64
C LYS A 227 19.21 -20.80 -8.43
N LYS A 228 20.19 -19.89 -8.29
CA LYS A 228 20.20 -18.88 -7.22
C LYS A 228 19.01 -17.91 -7.34
N SER A 229 18.66 -17.49 -8.55
CA SER A 229 17.51 -16.62 -8.81
C SER A 229 16.20 -17.29 -8.41
N ILE A 230 16.02 -18.57 -8.78
CA ILE A 230 14.86 -19.38 -8.38
C ILE A 230 14.76 -19.45 -6.85
N LYS A 231 15.87 -19.76 -6.16
CA LYS A 231 15.91 -19.79 -4.68
C LYS A 231 15.52 -18.45 -4.06
N LYS A 232 16.00 -17.31 -4.59
CA LYS A 232 15.62 -15.97 -4.12
C LYS A 232 14.12 -15.70 -4.32
N MET A 233 13.57 -16.08 -5.47
CA MET A 233 12.13 -15.96 -5.73
C MET A 233 11.31 -16.79 -4.76
N ASP A 234 11.71 -18.02 -4.50
CA ASP A 234 11.02 -18.91 -3.57
C ASP A 234 11.13 -18.41 -2.13
N GLN A 235 12.29 -17.86 -1.72
CA GLN A 235 12.47 -17.22 -0.41
C GLN A 235 11.55 -16.00 -0.25
N LYS A 236 11.46 -15.14 -1.27
CA LYS A 236 10.54 -13.99 -1.27
C LYS A 236 9.10 -14.44 -1.13
N LYS A 237 8.68 -15.47 -1.87
CA LYS A 237 7.33 -16.05 -1.74
C LYS A 237 7.08 -16.61 -0.34
N LYS A 238 8.04 -17.31 0.26
CA LYS A 238 7.94 -17.82 1.64
C LYS A 238 7.81 -16.69 2.65
N GLN A 239 8.57 -15.61 2.52
CA GLN A 239 8.46 -14.44 3.38
C GLN A 239 7.09 -13.77 3.22
N SER A 240 6.63 -13.55 1.99
CA SER A 240 5.31 -12.98 1.73
C SER A 240 4.18 -13.84 2.30
N LYS A 241 4.29 -15.18 2.19
CA LYS A 241 3.34 -16.11 2.81
C LYS A 241 3.32 -15.96 4.33
N LYS A 242 4.49 -16.01 4.99
CA LYS A 242 4.60 -15.81 6.45
C LYS A 242 3.99 -14.48 6.89
N GLN A 243 4.29 -13.39 6.19
CA GLN A 243 3.72 -12.07 6.50
C GLN A 243 2.21 -12.00 6.31
N TRP A 244 1.67 -12.76 5.34
CA TRP A 244 0.23 -12.83 5.15
C TRP A 244 -0.45 -13.64 6.26
N ASP A 245 0.15 -14.77 6.64
CA ASP A 245 -0.33 -15.61 7.74
C ASP A 245 -0.32 -14.84 9.07
N THR A 246 0.75 -14.09 9.38
CA THR A 246 0.80 -13.24 10.58
C THR A 246 -0.24 -12.12 10.53
N ARG A 247 -0.50 -11.51 9.37
CA ARG A 247 -1.57 -10.52 9.22
C ARG A 247 -2.94 -11.13 9.50
N ILE A 248 -3.23 -12.33 9.00
CA ILE A 248 -4.48 -13.05 9.27
C ILE A 248 -4.62 -13.32 10.76
N GLN A 249 -3.57 -13.86 11.39
CA GLN A 249 -3.55 -14.15 12.83
C GLN A 249 -3.79 -12.89 13.66
N ASN A 250 -3.10 -11.80 13.35
CA ASN A 250 -3.28 -10.51 14.04
C ASN A 250 -4.70 -9.97 13.88
N VAL A 251 -5.32 -10.14 12.71
CA VAL A 251 -6.72 -9.73 12.50
C VAL A 251 -7.68 -10.60 13.32
N ALA A 252 -7.45 -11.92 13.38
CA ALA A 252 -8.24 -12.82 14.21
C ALA A 252 -8.11 -12.47 15.70
N GLN A 253 -6.89 -12.33 16.20
CA GLN A 253 -6.61 -11.92 17.59
C GLN A 253 -7.30 -10.60 17.95
N LYS A 254 -7.21 -9.58 17.10
CA LYS A 254 -7.89 -8.29 17.34
C LYS A 254 -9.42 -8.42 17.38
N LYS A 255 -10.01 -9.30 16.56
CA LYS A 255 -11.45 -9.59 16.61
C LYS A 255 -11.80 -10.26 17.95
N ASP A 256 -11.05 -11.26 18.35
CA ASP A 256 -11.28 -12.03 19.57
C ASP A 256 -11.09 -11.17 20.81
N GLU A 257 -10.03 -10.36 20.88
CA GLU A 257 -9.80 -9.39 21.97
C GLU A 257 -10.97 -8.41 22.11
N ARG A 258 -11.49 -7.91 20.98
CA ARG A 258 -12.64 -6.99 21.01
C ARG A 258 -13.90 -7.68 21.50
N GLN A 259 -14.13 -8.93 21.11
CA GLN A 259 -15.24 -9.74 21.59
C GLN A 259 -15.09 -10.06 23.08
N LYS A 260 -13.91 -10.51 23.53
CA LYS A 260 -13.59 -10.75 24.94
C LYS A 260 -13.86 -9.52 25.80
N LYS A 261 -13.32 -8.36 25.42
CA LYS A 261 -13.60 -7.07 26.10
C LYS A 261 -15.10 -6.75 26.16
N ARG A 262 -15.85 -7.03 25.09
CA ARG A 262 -17.31 -6.84 25.09
C ARG A 262 -17.99 -7.80 26.08
N THR A 263 -17.63 -9.08 26.07
CA THR A 263 -18.21 -10.09 26.97
C THR A 263 -17.91 -9.79 28.44
N GLU A 264 -16.68 -9.37 28.75
CA GLU A 264 -16.25 -8.95 30.08
C GLU A 264 -17.03 -7.72 30.55
N ASN A 265 -17.19 -6.70 29.70
CA ASN A 265 -17.98 -5.51 30.03
C ASN A 265 -19.45 -5.84 30.27
N ILE A 266 -20.04 -6.73 29.47
CA ILE A 266 -21.42 -7.20 29.67
C ILE A 266 -21.54 -7.97 30.99
N ALA A 267 -20.59 -8.87 31.28
CA ALA A 267 -20.56 -9.63 32.53
C ALA A 267 -20.42 -8.70 33.75
N LYS A 268 -19.53 -7.70 33.67
CA LYS A 268 -19.35 -6.68 34.71
C LYS A 268 -20.65 -5.90 34.94
N LYS A 269 -21.31 -5.42 33.88
CA LYS A 269 -22.63 -4.75 34.00
C LYS A 269 -23.70 -5.65 34.62
N LYS A 270 -23.74 -6.94 34.28
CA LYS A 270 -24.66 -7.91 34.90
C LYS A 270 -24.37 -8.09 36.38
N LYS A 271 -23.10 -8.24 36.78
CA LYS A 271 -22.67 -8.34 38.18
C LYS A 271 -23.00 -7.07 38.97
N GLU A 272 -22.72 -5.89 38.41
CA GLU A 272 -23.05 -4.60 39.02
C GLU A 272 -24.57 -4.46 39.26
N LYS A 273 -25.41 -4.79 38.26
CA LYS A 273 -26.86 -4.80 38.43
C LYS A 273 -27.32 -5.72 39.56
N LYS A 274 -26.82 -6.97 39.60
CA LYS A 274 -27.11 -7.92 40.69
C LYS A 274 -26.67 -7.37 42.04
N SER A 275 -25.46 -6.84 42.14
CA SER A 275 -24.95 -6.23 43.38
C SER A 275 -25.77 -5.03 43.83
N LYS A 276 -26.27 -4.20 42.90
CA LYS A 276 -27.14 -3.06 43.21
C LYS A 276 -28.48 -3.54 43.78
N ILE A 277 -29.09 -4.56 43.17
CA ILE A 277 -30.35 -5.16 43.65
C ILE A 277 -30.17 -5.75 45.05
N ILE A 278 -29.07 -6.49 45.28
CA ILE A 278 -28.74 -7.04 46.60
C ILE A 278 -28.59 -5.91 47.63
N LYS A 279 -27.77 -4.88 47.33
CA LYS A 279 -27.58 -3.71 48.20
C LYS A 279 -28.88 -3.00 48.53
N THR A 280 -29.79 -2.80 47.57
CA THR A 280 -31.08 -2.17 47.85
C THR A 280 -32.02 -3.05 48.67
N SER A 281 -31.91 -4.37 48.54
CA SER A 281 -32.75 -5.31 49.30
C SER A 281 -32.29 -5.43 50.76
N VAL A 282 -30.97 -5.42 50.99
CA VAL A 282 -30.36 -5.34 52.33
C VAL A 282 -30.76 -4.05 53.04
N LYS A 283 -30.67 -2.90 52.36
CA LYS A 283 -31.11 -1.60 52.92
C LYS A 283 -32.59 -1.56 53.31
N ARG A 284 -33.43 -2.39 52.68
CA ARG A 284 -34.86 -2.51 52.98
C ARG A 284 -35.17 -3.62 53.98
N GLY A 285 -34.16 -4.27 54.56
CA GLY A 285 -34.32 -5.37 55.52
C GLY A 285 -34.90 -6.66 54.92
N ARG A 286 -35.04 -6.78 53.59
CA ARG A 286 -35.61 -7.96 52.92
C ARG A 286 -34.62 -9.10 52.73
N VAL A 287 -33.33 -8.80 52.83
CA VAL A 287 -32.25 -9.78 52.70
C VAL A 287 -31.30 -9.54 53.86
N VAL A 288 -31.19 -10.53 54.73
CA VAL A 288 -30.13 -10.61 55.75
C VAL A 288 -28.95 -11.28 55.04
N ILE A 289 -27.83 -10.56 54.93
CA ILE A 289 -26.55 -11.10 54.48
C ILE A 289 -25.83 -11.64 55.71
#